data_AF-A0A661C712-F1
#
_entry.id   AF-A0A661C712-F1
#
_cell.length_a   1.000
_cell.length_b   1.000
_cell.length_c   1.000
_cell.angle_alpha   90.00
_cell.angle_beta   90.00
_cell.angle_gamma   90.00
#
_symmetry.space_group_name_H-M   'P 1'
#
loop_
_entity.id
_entity.type
_entity.pdbx_description
1 polymer ?
#
loop_
_entity_poly.entity_id
_entity_poly.type
_entity_poly.pdbx_seq_one_letter_code
_entity_poly.pdbx_strand_id
1 'polypeptide(L)'
;RNNFPDFAERGVGGREGDKAIPELIERGRYGVKIFFERLEKRLADTAFLAGDFYSMADITGLVVIDFARFAEFEIPDSNTYSREWYDKVSSRPATQV
;
A
#
# COMPACT_ATOMS: atom_id res chain seq x y z
N ARG A 1 6.85 -6.95 10.04
CA ARG A 1 6.78 -7.89 11.20
C ARG A 1 7.69 -9.10 11.02
N ASN A 2 7.46 -9.98 10.04
CA ASN A 2 8.23 -11.24 9.90
C ASN A 2 9.75 -11.06 9.75
N ASN A 3 10.22 -9.87 9.35
CA ASN A 3 11.64 -9.54 9.21
C ASN A 3 12.25 -8.78 10.42
N PHE A 4 11.48 -8.57 11.50
CA PHE A 4 11.94 -7.78 12.65
C PHE A 4 12.28 -8.69 13.84
N PRO A 5 13.51 -8.66 14.38
CA PRO A 5 13.93 -9.55 15.47
C PRO A 5 13.02 -9.51 16.70
N ASP A 6 12.52 -8.34 17.09
CA ASP A 6 11.60 -8.16 18.23
C ASP A 6 10.22 -8.83 18.04
N PHE A 7 9.96 -9.36 16.85
CA PHE A 7 8.76 -10.12 16.51
C PHE A 7 9.05 -11.58 16.15
N ALA A 8 10.26 -12.09 16.39
CA ALA A 8 10.64 -13.46 16.06
C ALA A 8 9.72 -14.51 16.72
N GLU A 9 9.27 -14.26 17.95
CA GLU A 9 8.34 -15.13 18.70
C GLU A 9 6.89 -14.56 18.75
N ARG A 10 6.58 -13.58 17.89
CA ARG A 10 5.28 -12.90 17.80
C ARG A 10 4.82 -12.72 16.35
N GLY A 11 4.81 -13.82 15.60
CA GLY A 11 4.35 -13.88 14.21
C GLY A 11 2.91 -13.41 14.04
N VAL A 12 2.03 -13.73 15.00
CA VAL A 12 0.62 -13.30 15.03
C VAL A 12 0.40 -12.27 16.13
N GLY A 13 -0.35 -11.20 15.83
CA GLY A 13 -0.63 -10.15 16.80
C GLY A 13 -1.53 -10.66 17.93
N GLY A 14 -1.18 -10.32 19.18
CA GLY A 14 -1.95 -10.70 20.37
C GLY A 14 -1.76 -12.16 20.81
N ARG A 15 -0.82 -12.89 20.20
CA ARG A 15 -0.48 -14.27 20.56
C ARG A 15 1.01 -14.39 20.86
N GLU A 16 1.34 -15.13 21.91
CA GLU A 16 2.72 -15.44 22.30
C GLU A 16 3.14 -16.82 21.76
N GLY A 17 4.44 -16.98 21.47
CA GLY A 17 5.03 -18.25 21.05
C GLY A 17 4.80 -18.64 19.59
N ASP A 18 3.99 -17.87 18.85
CA ASP A 18 3.87 -18.04 17.40
C ASP A 18 5.12 -17.48 16.73
N LYS A 19 5.94 -18.35 16.13
CA LYS A 19 7.15 -17.92 15.44
C LYS A 19 6.85 -17.15 14.17
N ALA A 20 7.65 -16.14 13.89
CA ALA A 20 7.68 -15.48 12.59
C ALA A 20 8.00 -16.50 11.49
N ILE A 21 7.30 -16.40 10.35
CA ILE A 21 7.50 -17.29 9.21
C ILE A 21 8.29 -16.50 8.15
N PRO A 22 9.56 -16.86 7.86
CA PRO A 22 10.40 -16.12 6.93
C PRO A 22 9.79 -16.01 5.52
N GLU A 23 9.14 -17.06 5.03
CA GLU A 23 8.53 -17.10 3.69
C GLU A 23 7.39 -16.08 3.52
N LEU A 24 6.80 -15.60 4.63
CA LEU A 24 5.79 -14.54 4.60
C LEU A 24 6.37 -13.17 4.23
N ILE A 25 7.68 -12.98 4.34
CA ILE A 25 8.34 -11.75 3.91
C ILE A 25 8.19 -11.62 2.39
N GLU A 26 8.66 -12.63 1.65
CA GLU A 26 8.59 -12.63 0.18
C GLU A 26 7.16 -12.66 -0.34
N ARG A 27 6.27 -13.42 0.31
CA ARG A 27 4.84 -13.37 -0.01
C ARG A 27 4.25 -11.98 0.17
N GLY A 28 4.65 -11.27 1.24
CA GLY A 28 4.23 -9.89 1.49
C GLY A 28 4.71 -8.94 0.40
N ARG A 29 6.00 -9.00 0.04
CA ARG A 29 6.60 -8.21 -1.05
C ARG A 29 5.87 -8.43 -2.37
N TYR A 30 5.59 -9.69 -2.70
CA TYR A 30 4.83 -10.04 -3.90
C TYR A 30 3.40 -9.48 -3.88
N GLY A 31 2.75 -9.49 -2.72
CA GLY A 31 1.43 -8.87 -2.54
C GLY A 31 1.43 -7.36 -2.81
N VAL A 32 2.48 -6.65 -2.37
CA VAL A 32 2.64 -5.22 -2.65
C VAL A 32 2.82 -4.96 -4.15
N LYS A 33 3.60 -5.80 -4.84
CA LYS A 33 3.74 -5.71 -6.30
C LYS A 33 2.39 -5.86 -7.00
N ILE A 34 1.60 -6.89 -6.65
CA ILE A 34 0.26 -7.10 -7.21
C ILE A 34 -0.65 -5.90 -6.94
N PHE A 35 -0.57 -5.31 -5.75
CA PHE A 35 -1.35 -4.13 -5.39
C PHE A 35 -1.05 -2.97 -6.35
N PHE A 36 0.22 -2.62 -6.58
CA PHE A 36 0.57 -1.53 -7.49
C PHE A 36 0.18 -1.82 -8.94
N GLU A 37 0.31 -3.07 -9.41
CA GLU A 37 -0.16 -3.46 -10.75
C GLU A 37 -1.67 -3.28 -10.92
N ARG A 38 -2.45 -3.66 -9.89
CA ARG A 38 -3.92 -3.50 -9.90
C ARG A 38 -4.33 -2.04 -9.81
N LEU A 39 -3.64 -1.27 -8.97
CA LEU A 39 -3.88 0.16 -8.81
C LEU A 39 -3.66 0.89 -10.13
N GLU A 40 -2.54 0.63 -10.80
CA GLU A 40 -2.22 1.23 -12.10
C GLU A 40 -3.25 0.89 -13.14
N LYS A 41 -3.60 -0.39 -13.27
CA LYS A 41 -4.64 -0.83 -14.21
C LYS A 41 -5.98 -0.14 -13.94
N ARG A 42 -6.35 0.00 -12.66
CA ARG A 42 -7.62 0.64 -12.29
C ARG A 42 -7.65 2.11 -12.68
N LEU A 43 -6.55 2.83 -12.43
CA LEU A 43 -6.45 4.27 -12.66
C LEU A 43 -6.15 4.64 -14.12
N ALA A 44 -5.69 3.68 -14.93
CA ALA A 44 -5.67 3.82 -16.38
C ALA A 44 -7.06 4.01 -16.98
N ASP A 45 -8.09 3.40 -16.37
CA ASP A 45 -9.46 3.41 -16.89
C ASP A 45 -10.32 4.55 -16.29
N THR A 46 -9.98 5.07 -15.12
CA THR A 46 -10.83 6.04 -14.39
C THR A 46 -10.04 7.05 -13.58
N ALA A 47 -10.59 8.26 -13.42
CA ALA A 47 -9.93 9.37 -12.72
C ALA A 47 -9.71 9.17 -11.21
N PHE A 48 -10.52 8.31 -10.58
CA PHE A 48 -10.47 7.96 -9.16
C PHE A 48 -10.78 6.47 -8.98
N LEU A 49 -10.49 5.91 -7.80
CA LEU A 49 -10.62 4.46 -7.57
C LEU A 49 -12.05 3.94 -7.72
N ALA A 50 -13.05 4.77 -7.40
CA ALA A 50 -14.47 4.44 -7.55
C ALA A 50 -15.08 4.87 -8.90
N GLY A 51 -14.30 5.46 -9.81
CA GLY A 51 -14.79 5.98 -11.10
C GLY A 51 -14.46 7.45 -11.28
N ASP A 52 -15.48 8.26 -11.56
CA ASP A 52 -15.28 9.65 -11.98
C ASP A 52 -15.32 10.66 -10.81
N PHE A 53 -15.51 10.18 -9.58
CA PHE A 53 -15.59 11.02 -8.39
C PHE A 53 -14.70 10.51 -7.26
N TYR A 54 -14.21 11.45 -6.46
CA TYR A 54 -13.41 11.17 -5.27
C TYR A 54 -14.27 10.53 -4.16
N SER A 55 -13.78 9.45 -3.56
CA SER A 55 -14.55 8.62 -2.64
C SER A 55 -13.74 8.10 -1.47
N MET A 56 -14.38 7.33 -0.57
CA MET A 56 -13.69 6.59 0.48
C MET A 56 -12.65 5.60 -0.07
N ALA A 57 -12.81 5.12 -1.31
CA ALA A 57 -11.81 4.27 -1.93
C ALA A 57 -10.49 5.02 -2.09
N ASP A 58 -10.53 6.28 -2.51
CA ASP A 58 -9.33 7.12 -2.72
C ASP A 58 -8.65 7.50 -1.41
N ILE A 59 -9.44 7.82 -0.37
CA ILE A 59 -8.93 8.05 0.99
C ILE A 59 -8.19 6.80 1.48
N THR A 60 -8.81 5.64 1.35
CA THR A 60 -8.21 4.37 1.78
C THR A 60 -6.96 4.05 0.97
N GLY A 61 -7.01 4.24 -0.36
CA GLY A 61 -5.87 4.03 -1.24
C GLY A 61 -4.68 4.91 -0.89
N LEU A 62 -4.91 6.19 -0.58
CA LEU A 62 -3.86 7.12 -0.18
C LEU A 62 -3.15 6.61 1.08
N VAL A 63 -3.93 6.29 2.11
CA VAL A 63 -3.40 5.75 3.39
C VAL A 63 -2.63 4.45 3.17
N VAL A 64 -3.11 3.57 2.28
CA VAL A 64 -2.41 2.31 1.95
C VAL A 64 -1.06 2.59 1.30
N ILE A 65 -0.97 3.56 0.37
CA ILE A 65 0.31 3.93 -0.24
C ILE A 65 1.24 4.55 0.79
N ASP A 66 0.76 5.45 1.64
CA ASP A 66 1.60 6.07 2.67
C ASP A 66 2.17 5.02 3.65
N PHE A 67 1.37 4.00 4.01
CA PHE A 67 1.89 2.85 4.77
C PHE A 67 2.87 1.98 3.99
N ALA A 68 2.65 1.79 2.68
CA ALA A 68 3.59 1.07 1.83
C ALA A 68 4.94 1.80 1.79
N ARG A 69 4.93 3.13 1.66
CA ARG A 69 6.13 3.98 1.68
C ARG A 69 6.85 3.93 3.02
N PHE A 70 6.11 3.97 4.13
CA PHE A 70 6.68 3.74 5.47
C PHE A 70 7.36 2.35 5.58
N ALA A 71 6.86 1.36 4.85
CA ALA A 71 7.46 0.03 4.75
C ALA A 71 8.49 -0.09 3.61
N GLU A 72 8.99 1.04 3.08
CA GLU A 72 10.01 1.15 2.02
C GLU A 72 9.57 0.59 0.66
N PHE A 73 8.26 0.63 0.38
CA PHE A 73 7.70 0.33 -0.94
C PHE A 73 7.15 1.60 -1.59
N GLU A 74 7.79 2.04 -2.66
CA GLU A 74 7.36 3.18 -3.46
C GLU A 74 6.46 2.75 -4.62
N ILE A 75 5.66 3.70 -5.13
CA ILE A 75 4.93 3.51 -6.39
C ILE A 75 5.98 3.27 -7.50
N PRO A 76 5.91 2.18 -8.28
CA PRO A 76 6.88 1.92 -9.34
C PRO A 76 6.95 3.05 -10.36
N ASP A 77 8.15 3.35 -10.87
CA ASP A 77 8.32 4.46 -11.81
C ASP A 77 7.61 4.28 -13.16
N SER A 78 7.23 3.05 -13.49
CA SER A 78 6.41 2.73 -14.66
C SER A 78 4.93 3.06 -14.48
N ASN A 79 4.47 3.28 -13.24
CA ASN A 79 3.06 3.42 -12.92
C ASN A 79 2.64 4.90 -12.98
N THR A 80 2.48 5.41 -14.21
CA THR A 80 2.15 6.81 -14.47
C THR A 80 0.81 7.20 -13.88
N TYR A 81 -0.24 6.39 -14.08
CA TYR A 81 -1.59 6.75 -13.61
C TYR A 81 -1.70 6.74 -12.09
N SER A 82 -1.00 5.80 -11.43
CA SER A 82 -0.94 5.71 -9.97
C SER A 82 -0.25 6.92 -9.36
N ARG A 83 0.86 7.39 -9.94
CA ARG A 83 1.57 8.57 -9.45
C ARG A 83 0.76 9.84 -9.66
N GLU A 84 0.19 10.05 -10.85
CA GLU A 84 -0.65 11.21 -11.14
C GLU A 84 -1.86 11.28 -10.19
N TRP A 85 -2.51 10.14 -9.96
CA TRP A 85 -3.59 10.04 -8.98
C TRP A 85 -3.11 10.33 -7.55
N TYR A 86 -1.94 9.80 -7.15
CA TYR A 86 -1.39 10.03 -5.82
C TYR A 86 -1.08 11.52 -5.58
N ASP A 87 -0.46 12.20 -6.54
CA ASP A 87 -0.15 13.63 -6.47
C ASP A 87 -1.44 14.46 -6.37
N LYS A 88 -2.45 14.10 -7.18
CA LYS A 88 -3.77 14.74 -7.16
C LYS A 88 -4.51 14.55 -5.83
N VAL A 89 -4.44 13.35 -5.26
CA VAL A 89 -5.18 13.02 -4.03
C VAL A 89 -4.46 13.56 -2.79
N SER A 90 -3.13 13.50 -2.74
CA SER A 90 -2.30 13.99 -1.62
C SER A 90 -2.21 15.51 -1.53
N SER A 91 -2.40 16.23 -2.65
CA SER A 91 -2.42 17.70 -2.68
C SER A 91 -3.71 18.34 -2.14
N ARG A 92 -4.69 17.55 -1.69
CA ARG A 92 -5.93 18.07 -1.13
C ARG A 92 -5.66 18.73 0.24
N PRO A 93 -6.34 19.85 0.58
CA PRO A 93 -6.08 20.53 1.86
C PRO A 93 -6.23 19.65 3.11
N ALA A 94 -7.15 18.67 3.07
CA ALA A 94 -7.39 17.75 4.19
C ALA A 94 -6.32 16.66 4.35
N THR A 95 -5.41 16.51 3.37
CA THR A 95 -4.36 15.48 3.35
C THR A 95 -2.96 16.07 3.49
N GLN A 96 -2.85 17.39 3.54
CA GLN A 96 -1.58 18.09 3.78
C GLN A 96 -1.38 18.28 5.29
N VAL A 97 -0.16 18.01 5.76
CA VAL A 97 0.27 18.19 7.17
C VAL A 97 1.09 19.46 7.29
#